data_AF-A0A7Y5DUM2-F1
#
_entry.id   AF-A0A7Y5DUM2-F1
#
_cell.length_a   1.000
_cell.length_b   1.000
_cell.length_c   1.000
_cell.angle_alpha   90.00
_cell.angle_beta   90.00
_cell.angle_gamma   90.00
#
_symmetry.space_group_name_H-M   'P 1'
#
loop_
_entity.id
_entity.type
_entity.pdbx_description
1 polymer ?
#
loop_
_entity_poly.entity_id
_entity_poly.type
_entity_poly.pdbx_seq_one_letter_code
_entity_poly.pdbx_strand_id
1 'polypeptide(L)'
;MNPDIYKASLKDIACIQILISKSARKLQVQYYEKPKIEAALDLIKGIEELIVAGNFFVAEYEKKIIGCGGWIADVFEPSKGRNKGLFRTS
;
A
#
# COMPACT_ATOMS: atom_id res chain seq x y z
N MET A 1 -25.17 -3.95 -0.06
CA MET A 1 -23.91 -4.36 0.61
C MET A 1 -23.26 -3.10 1.14
N ASN A 2 -23.08 -2.98 2.45
CA ASN A 2 -22.51 -1.80 3.09
C ASN A 2 -21.31 -2.25 3.94
N PRO A 3 -20.08 -2.17 3.42
CA PRO A 3 -18.90 -2.58 4.17
C PRO A 3 -18.50 -1.52 5.20
N ASP A 4 -18.07 -1.98 6.37
CA ASP A 4 -17.43 -1.15 7.38
C ASP A 4 -15.97 -0.93 7.00
N ILE A 5 -15.53 0.33 6.96
CA ILE A 5 -14.15 0.69 6.60
C ILE A 5 -13.43 1.17 7.85
N TYR A 6 -12.27 0.58 8.13
CA TYR A 6 -11.45 0.96 9.28
C TYR A 6 -9.95 0.91 8.95
N LYS A 7 -9.16 1.61 9.78
CA LYS A 7 -7.69 1.54 9.73
C LYS A 7 -7.24 0.14 10.11
N ALA A 8 -6.47 -0.49 9.25
CA ALA A 8 -5.97 -1.83 9.49
C ALA A 8 -5.05 -1.86 10.72
N SER A 9 -5.03 -2.99 11.40
CA SER A 9 -4.10 -3.31 12.47
C SER A 9 -3.20 -4.47 12.07
N LEU A 10 -2.12 -4.70 12.82
CA LEU A 10 -1.23 -5.84 12.57
C LEU A 10 -1.94 -7.20 12.68
N LYS A 11 -3.09 -7.26 13.37
CA LYS A 11 -3.91 -8.48 13.47
C LYS A 11 -4.56 -8.85 12.13
N ASP A 12 -4.75 -7.87 11.25
CA ASP A 12 -5.43 -8.04 9.97
C ASP A 12 -4.49 -8.55 8.87
N ILE A 13 -3.16 -8.54 9.10
CA ILE A 13 -2.13 -8.89 8.12
C ILE A 13 -2.38 -10.24 7.49
N ALA A 14 -2.66 -11.27 8.28
CA ALA A 14 -2.89 -12.62 7.76
C ALA A 14 -4.09 -12.65 6.80
N CYS A 15 -5.18 -11.96 7.15
CA CYS A 15 -6.37 -11.86 6.30
C CYS A 15 -6.10 -11.03 5.03
N ILE A 16 -5.36 -9.94 5.15
CA ILE A 16 -4.95 -9.07 4.03
C ILE A 16 -4.06 -9.85 3.05
N GLN A 17 -3.05 -10.59 3.52
CA GLN A 17 -2.17 -11.41 2.69
C GLN A 17 -2.94 -12.47 1.91
N ILE A 18 -3.91 -13.14 2.55
CA ILE A 18 -4.79 -14.12 1.90
C ILE A 18 -5.65 -13.43 0.82
N LEU A 19 -6.21 -12.26 1.12
CA LEU A 19 -7.05 -11.51 0.18
C LEU A 19 -6.25 -11.06 -1.04
N ILE A 20 -5.06 -10.47 -0.85
CA ILE A 20 -4.16 -10.04 -1.92
C ILE A 20 -3.74 -11.24 -2.78
N SER A 21 -3.34 -12.35 -2.15
CA SER A 21 -2.97 -13.58 -2.86
C SER A 21 -4.11 -14.12 -3.72
N LYS A 22 -5.35 -14.14 -3.19
CA LYS A 22 -6.55 -14.56 -3.93
C LYS A 22 -6.89 -13.59 -5.06
N SER A 23 -6.79 -12.28 -4.81
CA SER A 23 -7.07 -11.23 -5.78
C SER A 23 -6.06 -11.27 -6.94
N ALA A 24 -4.77 -11.32 -6.62
CA ALA A 24 -3.69 -11.43 -7.60
C ALA A 24 -3.85 -12.68 -8.48
N ARG A 25 -4.18 -13.83 -7.90
CA ARG A 25 -4.45 -15.06 -8.67
C ARG A 25 -5.63 -14.92 -9.62
N LYS A 26 -6.71 -14.23 -9.23
CA LYS A 26 -7.88 -14.01 -10.09
C LYS A 26 -7.62 -12.97 -11.19
N LEU A 27 -6.91 -11.89 -10.87
CA LEU A 27 -6.59 -10.80 -11.81
C LEU A 27 -5.52 -11.20 -12.83
N GLN A 28 -4.57 -12.07 -12.44
CA GLN A 28 -3.51 -12.56 -13.33
C GLN A 28 -3.99 -13.55 -14.40
N VAL A 29 -5.19 -14.15 -14.25
CA VAL A 29 -5.75 -15.10 -15.23
C VAL A 29 -6.01 -14.47 -16.60
N GLN A 30 -6.22 -13.15 -16.68
CA GLN A 30 -6.55 -12.49 -17.95
C GLN A 30 -5.38 -11.77 -18.64
N TYR A 31 -4.24 -11.53 -17.96
CA TYR A 31 -3.21 -10.61 -18.51
C TYR A 31 -1.75 -11.04 -18.37
N TYR A 32 -1.43 -12.18 -17.76
CA TYR A 32 -0.03 -12.58 -17.63
C TYR A 32 0.16 -14.10 -17.82
N GLU A 33 0.85 -14.47 -18.89
CA GLU A 33 1.54 -15.76 -18.94
C GLU A 33 2.48 -15.85 -17.73
N LYS A 34 2.45 -17.00 -17.03
CA LYS A 34 3.28 -17.36 -15.86
C LYS A 34 4.66 -16.70 -15.94
N PRO A 35 5.24 -16.00 -14.91
CA PRO A 35 5.01 -16.10 -13.46
C PRO A 35 5.17 -14.77 -12.68
N LYS A 36 4.16 -14.27 -11.95
CA LYS A 36 4.41 -13.23 -10.91
C LYS A 36 3.57 -13.45 -9.64
N ILE A 37 3.79 -14.61 -9.04
CA ILE A 37 3.50 -14.80 -7.60
C ILE A 37 4.45 -13.91 -6.77
N GLU A 38 5.71 -13.78 -7.20
CA GLU A 38 6.73 -12.94 -6.55
C GLU A 38 6.32 -11.46 -6.42
N ALA A 39 5.65 -10.89 -7.42
CA ALA A 39 5.22 -9.49 -7.33
C ALA A 39 4.10 -9.27 -6.29
N ALA A 40 3.24 -10.27 -6.07
CA ALA A 40 2.28 -10.23 -4.99
C ALA A 40 2.95 -10.39 -3.61
N LEU A 41 4.06 -11.13 -3.53
CA LEU A 41 4.86 -11.29 -2.32
C LEU A 41 5.69 -10.03 -2.00
N ASP A 42 6.23 -9.33 -3.00
CA ASP A 42 6.93 -8.07 -2.79
C ASP A 42 5.97 -6.95 -2.34
N LEU A 43 4.72 -6.95 -2.83
CA LEU A 43 3.68 -6.05 -2.33
C LEU A 43 3.34 -6.28 -0.86
N ILE A 44 3.48 -7.51 -0.36
CA ILE A 44 3.21 -7.85 1.04
C ILE A 44 4.27 -7.28 1.98
N LYS A 45 5.53 -7.16 1.52
CA LYS A 45 6.67 -6.71 2.35
C LYS A 45 6.56 -5.26 2.84
N GLY A 46 5.69 -4.43 2.26
CA GLY A 46 5.52 -3.02 2.65
C GLY A 46 4.24 -2.70 3.42
N ILE A 47 3.35 -3.68 3.62
CA ILE A 47 2.03 -3.46 4.23
C ILE A 47 2.16 -3.17 5.72
N GLU A 48 3.10 -3.82 6.39
CA GLU A 48 3.37 -3.65 7.81
C GLU A 48 3.72 -2.20 8.14
N GLU A 49 4.59 -1.59 7.33
CA GLU A 49 4.98 -0.19 7.46
C GLU A 49 3.80 0.75 7.24
N LEU A 50 2.95 0.48 6.25
CA LEU A 50 1.76 1.29 5.97
C LEU A 50 0.73 1.20 7.10
N ILE A 51 0.55 0.01 7.69
CA ILE A 51 -0.31 -0.22 8.85
C ILE A 51 0.22 0.55 10.06
N VAL A 52 1.52 0.44 10.35
CA VAL A 52 2.16 1.16 11.46
C VAL A 52 2.08 2.67 11.26
N ALA A 53 2.24 3.15 10.02
CA ALA A 53 2.08 4.56 9.67
C ALA A 53 0.62 5.04 9.71
N GLY A 54 -0.36 4.13 9.87
CA GLY A 54 -1.79 4.46 9.89
C GLY A 54 -2.36 4.84 8.52
N ASN A 55 -1.66 4.50 7.44
CA ASN A 55 -1.99 4.82 6.05
C ASN A 55 -2.57 3.62 5.28
N PHE A 56 -3.06 2.61 6.00
CA PHE A 56 -3.62 1.40 5.43
C PHE A 56 -5.01 1.11 6.02
N PHE A 57 -5.96 0.79 5.16
CA PHE A 57 -7.36 0.60 5.50
C PHE A 57 -7.89 -0.71 4.92
N VAL A 58 -8.88 -1.26 5.60
CA VAL A 58 -9.60 -2.47 5.19
C VAL A 58 -11.09 -2.20 5.13
N ALA A 59 -11.76 -2.88 4.20
CA ALA A 59 -13.20 -2.94 4.10
C ALA A 59 -13.65 -4.32 4.57
N GLU A 60 -14.48 -4.34 5.61
CA GLU A 60 -15.05 -5.55 6.20
C GLU A 60 -16.54 -5.63 5.91
N TYR A 61 -17.01 -6.83 5.59
CA TYR A 61 -18.43 -7.12 5.48
C TYR A 61 -18.67 -8.51 6.05
N GLU A 62 -19.65 -8.65 6.95
CA GLU A 62 -19.98 -9.93 7.61
C GLU A 62 -18.76 -10.64 8.23
N LYS A 63 -17.92 -9.90 8.98
CA LYS A 63 -16.69 -10.39 9.63
C LYS A 63 -15.63 -10.93 8.67
N LYS A 64 -15.67 -10.51 7.40
CA LYS A 64 -14.69 -10.86 6.38
C LYS A 64 -14.14 -9.61 5.74
N ILE A 65 -12.81 -9.53 5.67
CA ILE A 65 -12.14 -8.51 4.88
C ILE A 65 -12.38 -8.82 3.39
N ILE A 66 -13.08 -7.91 2.71
CA ILE A 66 -13.43 -8.03 1.29
C ILE A 66 -12.57 -7.10 0.41
N GLY A 67 -11.87 -6.15 1.02
CA GLY A 67 -11.04 -5.16 0.33
C GLY A 67 -9.99 -4.57 1.27
N CYS A 68 -8.90 -4.08 0.69
CA CYS A 68 -7.82 -3.40 1.41
C CYS A 68 -7.14 -2.37 0.49
N GLY A 69 -6.55 -1.33 1.08
CA GLY A 69 -5.80 -0.33 0.34
C GLY A 69 -5.04 0.62 1.26
N GLY A 70 -3.94 1.16 0.76
CA GLY A 70 -3.15 2.16 1.47
C GLY A 70 -2.35 3.00 0.50
N TRP A 71 -1.74 4.06 1.04
CA TRP A 71 -0.91 4.97 0.26
C TRP A 71 0.43 5.18 0.95
N ILE A 72 1.47 5.32 0.14
CA ILE A 72 2.77 5.81 0.61
C ILE A 72 2.69 7.33 0.51
N ALA A 73 2.73 8.03 1.64
CA ALA A 73 2.93 9.47 1.63
C ALA A 73 4.41 9.70 1.26
N ASP A 74 4.65 10.33 0.10
CA ASP A 74 6.00 10.66 -0.34
C ASP A 74 6.69 11.46 0.78
N VAL A 75 7.87 11.01 1.21
CA VAL A 75 8.70 11.81 2.11
C VAL A 75 9.25 12.92 1.24
N PHE A 76 8.55 14.04 1.18
CA PHE A 76 9.06 15.25 0.54
C PHE A 76 10.29 15.69 1.33
N GLU A 77 11.48 15.24 0.92
CA GLU A 77 12.73 15.85 1.37
C GLU A 77 12.81 17.21 0.69
N PRO A 78 12.71 18.34 1.43
CA PRO A 78 13.04 19.62 0.83
C PRO A 78 14.53 19.57 0.49
N SER A 79 14.82 19.42 -0.80
CA SER A 79 16.14 19.59 -1.35
C SER A 79 16.75 20.86 -0.76
N LYS A 80 17.91 20.69 -0.11
CA LYS A 80 18.64 21.71 0.64
C LYS A 80 19.13 22.80 -0.33
N GLY A 81 18.23 23.70 -0.73
CA GLY A 81 18.50 24.94 -1.44
C GLY A 81 19.27 25.87 -0.53
N ARG A 82 20.58 25.68 -0.43
CA ARG A 82 21.48 26.65 0.18
C ARG A 82 21.53 27.87 -0.74
N ASN A 83 20.80 28.91 -0.37
CA ASN A 83 21.04 30.27 -0.79
C ASN A 83 22.53 30.61 -0.57
N LYS A 84 23.28 30.79 -1.67
CA LYS A 84 24.39 31.74 -1.68
C LYS A 84 23.96 32.88 -2.58
N GLY A 85 23.49 33.95 -1.95
CA GLY A 85 23.38 35.23 -2.61
C GLY A 85 24.75 35.61 -3.17
N LEU A 86 24.80 35.85 -4.47
CA LEU A 86 25.85 36.64 -5.07
C LEU A 86 25.17 37.68 -5.96
N PHE A 87 24.86 38.82 -5.35
CA PHE A 87 24.61 40.05 -6.08
C PHE A 87 25.87 40.38 -6.90
N ARG A 88 25.74 40.48 -8.22
CA ARG A 88 26.58 41.38 -9.02
C ARG A 88 25.66 42.21 -9.91
N THR A 89 25.50 43.45 -9.49
CA THR A 89 25.04 44.56 -10.31
C THR A 89 26.14 44.98 -11.28
N SER A 90 25.69 45.35 -12.49
CA SER A 90 26.34 46.18 -13.52
C SER A 90 27.43 45.52 -14.37
#